data_AF-E9GHB3-F1
#
_entry.id   AF-E9GHB3-F1
#
_cell.length_a   1.000
_cell.length_b   1.000
_cell.length_c   1.000
_cell.angle_alpha   90.00
_cell.angle_beta   90.00
_cell.angle_gamma   90.00
#
_symmetry.space_group_name_H-M   'P 1'
#
loop_
_entity.id
_entity.type
_entity.pdbx_description
1 polymer ?
#
loop_
_entity_poly.entity_id
_entity_poly.type
_entity_poly.pdbx_seq_one_letter_code
_entity_poly.pdbx_strand_id
1 'polypeptide(L)' 'MKLPSRLLGILFMVDLAGSERLKESGATGDRLTETNHINKSLSSLKSVIMALKAKASHIPYRDSKLTFLLGIGWQC' A
#
# COMPACT_ATOMS: atom_id res chain seq x y z
N MET A 1 8.67 -37.25 19.87
CA MET A 1 7.29 -36.72 19.73
C MET A 1 7.40 -35.32 19.12
N LYS A 2 7.02 -35.11 17.84
CA LYS A 2 7.02 -33.76 17.23
C LYS A 2 5.73 -33.05 17.65
N LEU A 3 5.86 -31.89 18.29
CA LEU A 3 4.72 -31.02 18.59
C LEU A 3 4.05 -30.57 17.28
N PRO A 4 2.71 -30.44 17.23
CA PRO A 4 2.02 -29.99 16.03
C PRO A 4 2.50 -28.57 15.65
N SER A 5 2.89 -28.41 14.38
CA SER A 5 3.21 -27.10 13.80
C SER A 5 1.96 -26.22 13.85
N ARG A 6 1.99 -25.14 14.64
CA ARG A 6 0.91 -24.17 14.68
C ARG A 6 0.87 -23.41 13.36
N LEU A 7 -0.26 -23.48 12.64
CA LEU A 7 -0.52 -22.61 11.50
C LEU A 7 -0.99 -21.25 12.02
N LEU A 8 -0.36 -20.18 11.57
CA LEU A 8 -0.80 -18.80 11.80
C LEU A 8 -1.23 -18.21 10.47
N GLY A 9 -2.50 -17.83 10.35
CA GLY A 9 -3.03 -17.08 9.22
C GLY A 9 -3.25 -15.62 9.60
N ILE A 10 -2.94 -14.70 8.69
CA ILE A 10 -3.18 -13.27 8.89
C ILE A 10 -4.02 -12.77 7.71
N LEU A 11 -5.16 -12.14 8.01
CA LEU A 11 -6.02 -11.51 7.02
C LEU A 11 -6.03 -10.00 7.28
N PHE A 12 -5.71 -9.22 6.24
CA PHE A 12 -5.86 -7.78 6.24
C PHE A 12 -7.05 -7.39 5.38
N MET A 13 -8.06 -6.75 5.97
CA MET A 13 -9.13 -6.09 5.25
C MET A 13 -8.87 -4.59 5.28
N VAL A 14 -8.69 -3.99 4.11
CA VAL A 14 -8.24 -2.60 3.96
C VAL A 14 -9.22 -1.87 3.07
N ASP A 15 -9.83 -0.81 3.60
CA ASP A 15 -10.61 0.15 2.83
C ASP A 15 -9.70 1.32 2.42
N LEU A 16 -9.70 1.66 1.13
CA LEU A 16 -8.81 2.65 0.55
C LEU A 16 -9.61 3.85 0.04
N ALA A 17 -9.03 5.03 0.20
CA ALA A 17 -9.59 6.26 -0.36
C ALA A 17 -9.65 6.21 -1.90
N GLY A 18 -10.44 7.13 -2.46
CA GLY A 18 -10.62 7.27 -3.91
C GLY A 18 -9.30 7.49 -4.66
N SER A 19 -9.24 6.95 -5.88
CA SER A 19 -8.05 7.01 -6.76
C SER A 19 -8.24 8.00 -7.92
N GLU A 20 -9.15 8.96 -7.78
CA GLU A 20 -9.45 9.96 -8.78
C GLU A 20 -8.25 10.87 -9.07
N ARG A 21 -8.17 11.33 -10.32
CA ARG A 21 -7.06 12.17 -10.75
C ARG A 21 -7.25 13.59 -10.24
N LEU A 22 -6.17 14.18 -9.75
CA LEU A 22 -6.13 15.59 -9.31
C LEU A 22 -6.70 16.55 -10.36
N LYS A 23 -6.39 16.32 -11.64
CA LYS A 23 -6.88 17.15 -12.76
C LYS A 23 -8.41 17.14 -12.91
N GLU A 24 -9.06 16.07 -12.46
CA GLU A 24 -10.52 15.89 -12.54
C GLU A 24 -11.22 16.37 -11.26
N SER A 25 -10.48 16.51 -10.15
CA SER A 25 -11.03 16.86 -8.83
C SER A 25 -11.43 18.33 -8.67
N GLY A 26 -10.84 19.25 -9.44
CA GLY A 26 -11.02 20.69 -9.26
C GLY A 26 -10.58 21.22 -7.89
N ALA A 27 -9.86 20.42 -7.09
CA ALA A 27 -9.49 20.75 -5.73
C ALA A 27 -8.45 21.89 -5.68
N THR A 28 -8.63 22.81 -4.73
CA THR A 28 -7.73 23.94 -4.49
C THR A 28 -7.38 24.04 -3.00
N GLY A 29 -6.29 24.75 -2.67
CA GLY A 29 -5.85 24.95 -1.29
C GLY A 29 -5.63 23.65 -0.53
N ASP A 30 -6.19 23.54 0.67
CA ASP A 30 -6.01 22.38 1.56
C ASP A 30 -6.54 21.08 0.96
N ARG A 31 -7.64 21.14 0.21
CA ARG A 31 -8.18 19.97 -0.49
C ARG A 31 -7.21 19.43 -1.54
N LEU A 32 -6.49 20.31 -2.24
CA LEU A 32 -5.48 19.87 -3.21
C LEU A 32 -4.33 19.15 -2.49
N THR A 33 -3.89 19.68 -1.35
CA THR A 33 -2.86 19.06 -0.51
C THR A 33 -3.29 17.69 -0.01
N GLU A 34 -4.53 17.56 0.47
CA GLU A 34 -5.11 16.29 0.90
C GLU A 34 -5.15 15.27 -0.26
N THR A 35 -5.73 15.65 -1.41
CA THR A 35 -5.81 14.77 -2.58
C THR A 35 -4.43 14.36 -3.08
N ASN A 36 -3.42 15.23 -2.98
CA ASN A 36 -2.02 14.88 -3.29
C ASN A 36 -1.48 13.80 -2.34
N HIS A 37 -1.74 13.91 -1.04
CA HIS A 37 -1.31 12.92 -0.07
C HIS A 37 -2.01 11.56 -0.26
N ILE A 38 -3.32 11.57 -0.53
CA ILE A 38 -4.08 10.35 -0.88
C ILE A 38 -3.44 9.67 -2.09
N ASN A 39 -3.32 10.40 -3.20
CA ASN A 39 -2.79 9.86 -4.45
C ASN A 39 -1.33 9.40 -4.33
N LYS A 40 -0.51 10.06 -3.50
CA LYS A 40 0.85 9.60 -3.21
C LYS A 40 0.84 8.20 -2.59
N SER A 41 0.02 7.98 -1.56
CA SER A 41 -0.04 6.67 -0.87
C SER A 41 -0.54 5.54 -1.78
N LEU A 42 -1.56 5.82 -2.61
CA LEU A 42 -2.09 4.86 -3.59
C LEU A 42 -1.10 4.58 -4.72
N SER A 43 -0.32 5.59 -5.14
CA SER A 43 0.74 5.41 -6.14
C SER A 43 1.88 4.55 -5.59
N SER A 44 2.30 4.76 -4.34
CA SER A 44 3.28 3.90 -3.66
C SER A 44 2.78 2.46 -3.58
N LEU A 45 1.50 2.24 -3.26
CA LEU A 45 0.90 0.91 -3.26
C LEU A 45 0.97 0.24 -4.63
N LYS A 46 0.64 0.97 -5.70
CA LYS A 46 0.79 0.48 -7.08
C LYS A 46 2.24 0.10 -7.40
N SER A 47 3.21 0.92 -7.03
CA SER A 47 4.64 0.63 -7.24
C SER A 47 5.07 -0.66 -6.55
N VAL A 48 4.62 -0.89 -5.31
CA VAL A 48 4.89 -2.12 -4.57
C VAL A 48 4.31 -3.35 -5.28
N ILE A 49 3.02 -3.30 -5.66
CA ILE A 49 2.35 -4.42 -6.35
C ILE A 49 3.07 -4.76 -7.67
N MET A 50 3.49 -3.74 -8.43
CA MET A 50 4.22 -3.93 -9.68
C MET A 50 5.59 -4.54 -9.46
N ALA A 51 6.34 -4.09 -8.45
CA ALA A 51 7.65 -4.64 -8.09
C ALA A 51 7.54 -6.11 -7.63
N LEU A 52 6.51 -6.44 -6.84
CA LEU A 52 6.20 -7.80 -6.41
C LEU A 52 5.89 -8.71 -7.61
N LYS A 53 5.00 -8.26 -8.50
CA LYS A 53 4.65 -8.98 -9.74
C LYS A 53 5.89 -9.24 -10.61
N ALA A 54 6.79 -8.27 -10.69
CA ALA A 54 8.04 -8.37 -11.44
C ALA A 54 9.12 -9.19 -10.74
N LYS A 55 8.90 -9.65 -9.49
CA LYS A 55 9.92 -10.29 -8.64
C LYS A 55 11.20 -9.45 -8.55
N ALA A 56 11.04 -8.13 -8.44
CA ALA A 56 12.16 -7.20 -8.33
C ALA A 56 12.96 -7.49 -7.05
N SER A 57 14.28 -7.24 -7.11
CA SER A 57 15.16 -7.41 -5.94
C SER A 57 14.84 -6.43 -4.82
N HIS A 58 14.35 -5.23 -5.15
CA HIS A 58 13.94 -4.21 -4.20
C HIS A 58 12.44 -3.94 -4.33
N ILE A 59 11.73 -4.02 -3.21
CA ILE A 59 10.31 -3.67 -3.11
C ILE A 59 10.17 -2.39 -2.26
N PRO A 60 9.57 -1.31 -2.78
CA PRO A 60 9.55 0.01 -2.14
C PRO A 60 8.47 0.13 -1.04
N TYR A 61 8.47 -0.77 -0.05
CA TYR A 61 7.48 -0.75 1.04
C TYR A 61 7.52 0.56 1.87
N ARG A 62 8.65 1.27 1.88
CA ARG A 62 8.85 2.44 2.74
C ARG A 62 8.41 3.78 2.14
N ASP A 63 7.92 3.80 0.90
CA ASP A 63 7.58 5.05 0.19
C ASP A 63 6.34 5.77 0.77
N SER A 64 5.52 5.05 1.54
CA SER A 64 4.38 5.61 2.26
C SER A 64 4.12 4.85 3.56
N LYS A 65 3.37 5.46 4.49
CA LYS A 65 2.91 4.78 5.71
C LYS A 65 2.02 3.57 5.39
N LEU A 66 1.16 3.69 4.37
CA LEU A 66 0.27 2.61 3.91
C LEU A 66 1.07 1.38 3.48
N THR A 67 2.02 1.56 2.56
CA THR A 67 2.86 0.46 2.06
C THR A 67 3.79 -0.11 3.13
N PHE A 68 4.19 0.70 4.11
CA PHE A 68 5.04 0.24 5.21
C PHE A 68 4.27 -0.70 6.14
N LEU A 69 3.03 -0.33 6.48
CA LEU A 69 2.14 -1.16 7.30
C LEU A 69 1.79 -2.49 6.60
N LEU A 70 1.42 -2.44 5.31
CA LEU A 70 1.08 -3.64 4.54
C LEU A 70 2.31 -4.52 4.25
N GLY A 71 3.50 -3.91 4.18
CA GLY A 71 4.79 -4.59 4.07
C GLY A 71 5.02 -5.70 5.09
N ILE A 72 4.46 -5.57 6.29
CA ILE A 72 4.56 -6.57 7.36
C ILE A 72 3.83 -7.86 6.96
N GLY A 73 2.68 -7.74 6.27
CA GLY A 73 1.90 -8.88 5.80
C GLY A 73 2.48 -9.58 4.57
N TRP A 74 3.23 -8.86 3.72
CA TRP A 74 3.79 -9.40 2.48
C TRP A 74 5.14 -10.13 2.64
N GLN A 75 5.72 -10.11 3.83
CA GLN A 75 7.01 -10.76 4.14
C GLN A 75 6.86 -12.14 4.81
N CYS A 76 5.63 -12.65 4.91
CA CYS A 76 5.36 -14.02 5.35
C CYS A 76 5.46 -15.02 4.19
#